data_AF-A0A916QVC3-F1
#
_entry.id   AF-A0A916QVC3-F1
#
_cell.length_a   1.000
_cell.length_b   1.000
_cell.length_c   1.000
_cell.angle_alpha   90.00
_cell.angle_beta   90.00
_cell.angle_gamma   90.00
#
_symmetry.space_group_name_H-M   'P 1'
#
loop_
_entity.id
_entity.type
_entity.pdbx_description
1 polymer ?
#
loop_
_entity_poly.entity_id
_entity_poly.type
_entity_poly.pdbx_seq_one_letter_code
_entity_poly.pdbx_strand_id
1 'polypeptide(L)' 'MRDLLMALGLMAAIEGLVLALAPLRLEDLVKLLATLSRNQKRAIGLSMLAFGVALVWLARSF' A
#
# COMPACT_ATOMS: atom_id res chain seq x y z
N MET A 1 5.76 -7.75 19.62
CA MET A 1 6.45 -6.45 19.47
C MET A 1 7.47 -6.47 18.33
N ARG A 2 8.33 -7.49 18.21
CA ARG A 2 9.29 -7.63 17.11
C ARG A 2 8.64 -7.58 15.71
N ASP A 3 7.57 -8.35 15.50
CA ASP A 3 6.91 -8.41 14.18
C ASP A 3 6.23 -7.10 13.79
N LEU A 4 5.73 -6.36 14.79
CA LEU A 4 5.16 -5.02 14.56
C LEU A 4 6.25 -4.03 14.11
N LEU A 5 7.40 -4.02 14.78
CA LEU A 5 8.53 -3.18 14.38
C LEU A 5 9.05 -3.57 12.99
N MET A 6 9.08 -4.86 12.66
CA MET A 6 9.49 -5.34 11.35
C MET A 6 8.49 -4.90 10.25
N ALA A 7 7.19 -5.05 10.48
CA ALA A 7 6.15 -4.60 9.55
C ALA A 7 6.20 -3.09 9.32
N LEU A 8 6.34 -2.30 10.39
CA LEU A 8 6.49 -0.84 10.28
C LEU A 8 7.78 -0.44 9.55
N GLY A 9 8.90 -1.12 9.83
CA GLY A 9 10.17 -0.86 9.15
C GLY A 9 10.11 -1.17 7.65
N LEU A 10 9.50 -2.30 7.27
CA LEU A 10 9.26 -2.67 5.87
C LEU A 10 8.33 -1.67 5.17
N MET A 11 7.23 -1.29 5.82
CA MET A 11 6.31 -0.29 5.28
C MET A 11 7.01 1.05 5.04
N ALA A 12 7.79 1.54 6.01
CA ALA A 12 8.56 2.77 5.86
C ALA A 12 9.63 2.69 4.77
N ALA A 13 10.34 1.56 4.66
CA ALA A 13 11.34 1.36 3.62
C ALA A 13 10.73 1.34 2.22
N ILE A 14 9.61 0.63 2.03
CA ILE A 14 8.92 0.55 0.74
C ILE A 14 8.36 1.92 0.34
N GLU A 15 7.66 2.61 1.24
CA GLU A 15 7.13 3.96 0.99
C GLU A 15 8.26 4.96 0.71
N GLY A 16 9.36 4.89 1.48
CA GLY A 16 10.54 5.73 1.28
C GLY A 16 11.21 5.49 -0.07
N LEU A 17 11.26 4.25 -0.56
CA LEU A 17 11.77 3.93 -1.90
C LEU A 17 10.92 4.57 -2.99
N VAL A 18 9.59 4.55 -2.86
CA VAL A 18 8.69 5.20 -3.82
C VAL A 18 8.97 6.71 -3.88
N LEU A 19 9.12 7.35 -2.72
CA LEU A 19 9.44 8.78 -2.61
C LEU A 19 10.85 9.10 -3.17
N ALA A 20 11.84 8.26 -2.88
CA ALA A 20 13.24 8.48 -3.28
C ALA A 20 13.49 8.23 -4.77
N LEU A 21 12.88 7.18 -5.35
CA LEU A 21 13.16 6.73 -6.71
C LEU A 21 12.16 7.24 -7.74
N ALA A 22 10.91 7.51 -7.33
CA ALA A 22 9.83 7.86 -8.25
C ALA A 22 9.02 9.11 -7.82
N PRO A 23 9.67 10.21 -7.39
CA PRO A 23 8.95 11.41 -6.91
C PRO A 23 8.01 11.99 -7.96
N LEU A 24 8.40 11.99 -9.24
CA LEU A 24 7.59 12.55 -10.33
C LEU A 24 6.37 11.67 -10.68
N ARG A 25 6.47 10.35 -10.50
CA ARG A 25 5.38 9.40 -10.78
C ARG A 25 4.26 9.52 -9.75
N LEU A 26 4.59 9.92 -8.52
CA LEU A 26 3.61 10.10 -7.45
C LEU A 26 2.61 11.20 -7.77
N GLU A 27 3.05 12.33 -8.33
CA GLU A 27 2.14 13.40 -8.72
C GLU A 27 1.11 12.95 -9.75
N ASP A 28 1.55 12.20 -10.76
CA ASP A 28 0.67 11.69 -11.81
C ASP A 28 -0.30 10.63 -11.26
N LEU A 29 0.16 9.77 -10.33
CA LEU A 29 -0.73 8.86 -9.60
C LEU A 29 -1.78 9.60 -8.78
N VAL A 30 -1.39 10.67 -8.08
CA VAL A 30 -2.33 11.48 -7.28
C VAL A 30 -3.35 12.15 -8.18
N LYS A 31 -2.94 12.69 -9.33
CA LYS A 31 -3.86 13.25 -10.35
C LYS A 31 -4.82 12.18 -10.86
N LEU A 32 -4.33 10.97 -11.15
CA LEU A 32 -5.18 9.85 -11.57
C LEU A 32 -6.17 9.44 -10.47
N LEU A 33 -5.73 9.33 -9.22
CA LEU A 33 -6.61 9.03 -8.09
C LEU A 33 -7.62 10.15 -7.83
N ALA A 34 -7.30 11.40 -8.19
CA ALA A 34 -8.23 12.52 -8.08
C ALA A 34 -9.39 12.42 -9.08
N THR A 35 -9.19 11.82 -10.27
CA THR A 35 -10.26 11.64 -11.27
C THR A 35 -11.26 10.54 -10.90
N LEU A 36 -10.90 9.63 -9.98
CA LEU A 36 -11.78 8.55 -9.53
C LEU A 36 -12.91 9.06 -8.62
N SER A 37 -14.09 8.46 -8.74
CA SER A 37 -15.19 8.69 -7.80
C SER A 37 -14.87 8.15 -6.39
N ARG A 38 -15.58 8.64 -5.38
CA ARG A 38 -15.41 8.18 -3.99
C ARG A 38 -15.62 6.66 -3.85
N ASN A 39 -16.57 6.08 -4.57
CA ASN A 39 -16.83 4.64 -4.51
C ASN A 39 -15.70 3.83 -5.15
N GLN A 40 -15.12 4.29 -6.26
CA GLN A 40 -13.98 3.62 -6.89
C GLN A 40 -12.76 3.62 -5.97
N LYS A 41 -12.44 4.76 -5.33
CA LYS A 41 -11.34 4.85 -4.35
C LYS A 41 -11.55 3.87 -3.19
N ARG A 42 -12.79 3.77 -2.67
CA ARG A 42 -13.15 2.81 -1.62
C ARG A 42 -12.99 1.37 -2.08
N ALA A 43 -13.46 1.03 -3.28
CA ALA A 43 -13.36 -0.33 -3.81
C ALA A 43 -11.90 -0.78 -3.99
N ILE A 44 -11.06 0.10 -4.54
CA ILE A 44 -9.62 -0.15 -4.68
C ILE A 44 -8.99 -0.36 -3.30
N GLY A 45 -9.24 0.54 -2.34
CA GLY A 45 -8.73 0.41 -0.98
C GLY A 45 -9.18 -0.88 -0.29
N LEU A 46 -10.46 -1.26 -0.42
CA LEU A 46 -10.98 -2.50 0.16
C LEU A 46 -10.32 -3.74 -0.47
N SER A 47 -10.13 -3.73 -1.80
CA SER A 47 -9.49 -4.85 -2.50
C SER A 47 -8.02 -5.03 -2.09
N MET A 48 -7.26 -3.93 -1.99
CA MET A 48 -5.88 -3.94 -1.49
C MET A 48 -5.81 -4.42 -0.04
N LEU A 49 -6.71 -3.97 0.82
CA LEU A 49 -6.78 -4.42 2.21
C LEU A 49 -7.09 -5.92 2.31
N ALA A 50 -8.11 -6.40 1.59
CA ALA A 50 -8.48 -7.82 1.59
C ALA A 50 -7.33 -8.70 1.07
N PHE A 51 -6.66 -8.27 -0.01
CA PHE A 51 -5.51 -8.96 -0.57
C PHE A 51 -4.32 -9.00 0.40
N GLY A 52 -3.99 -7.87 1.03
CA GLY A 52 -2.92 -7.80 2.03
C GLY A 52 -3.18 -8.71 3.23
N VAL A 53 -4.42 -8.75 3.74
CA VAL A 53 -4.82 -9.67 4.81
C VAL A 53 -4.69 -11.13 4.37
N ALA A 54 -5.12 -11.46 3.14
CA ALA A 54 -5.01 -12.81 2.60
C ALA A 54 -3.54 -13.26 2.46
N LEU A 55 -2.65 -12.37 1.99
CA LEU A 55 -1.22 -12.66 1.90
C LEU A 55 -0.58 -12.89 3.27
N VAL A 56 -0.88 -12.04 4.26
CA VAL A 56 -0.36 -12.23 5.63
C VAL A 56 -0.90 -13.52 6.24
N TRP A 57 -2.17 -13.83 6.02
CA TRP A 57 -2.76 -15.09 6.48
C TRP A 57 -2.08 -16.30 5.85
N LEU A 58 -1.84 -16.26 4.53
CA LEU A 58 -1.15 -17.32 3.81
C LEU A 58 0.29 -17.50 4.30
N ALA A 59 1.04 -16.39 4.42
CA ALA A 59 2.43 -16.41 4.90
C ALA A 59 2.56 -16.93 6.34
N ARG A 60 1.51 -16.80 7.16
CA ARG A 60 1.45 -17.35 8.52
C ARG A 60 1.01 -18.81 8.55
N SER A 61 0.35 -19.29 7.49
CA SER A 61 -0.19 -20.65 7.41
C SER A 61 0.80 -21.67 6.84
N PHE A 62 1.89 -21.20 6.21
CA PHE A 62 3.05 -21.99 5.80
C PHE A 62 4.16 -21.91 6.87
#